data_AF-A0A350ADR8-F1
#
_entry.id   AF-A0A350ADR8-F1
#
_cell.length_a   1.000
_cell.length_b   1.000
_cell.length_c   1.000
_cell.angle_alpha   90.00
_cell.angle_beta   90.00
_cell.angle_gamma   90.00
#
_symmetry.space_group_name_H-M   'P 1'
#
loop_
_entity.id
_entity.type
_entity.pdbx_description
1 polymer ?
#
loop_
_entity_poly.entity_id
_entity_poly.type
_entity_poly.pdbx_seq_one_letter_code
_entity_poly.pdbx_strand_id
1 'polypeptide(L)' 'LPDKAVSEARDRVRAALSALGVALPSKRITVNLAPADLPKEGSHFDLPIAMALLAAVEIMPEDALEGVVA' A
#
# COMPACT_ATOMS: atom_id res chain seq x y z
N LEU A 1 16.20 9.64 -6.79
CA LEU A 1 16.06 8.49 -5.86
C LEU A 1 14.89 7.66 -6.36
N PRO A 2 15.14 6.46 -6.90
CA PRO A 2 14.15 5.63 -7.61
C PRO A 2 12.92 5.20 -6.77
N ASP A 3 12.90 5.51 -5.46
CA ASP A 3 11.82 5.13 -4.53
C ASP A 3 11.11 6.32 -3.85
N LYS A 4 11.36 7.56 -4.30
CA LYS A 4 10.74 8.75 -3.68
C LYS A 4 9.22 8.70 -3.76
N ALA A 5 8.69 8.33 -4.93
CA ALA A 5 7.27 8.17 -5.19
C ALA A 5 6.62 7.17 -4.24
N VAL A 6 7.27 6.02 -4.02
CA VAL A 6 6.78 4.95 -3.12
C VAL A 6 6.78 5.42 -1.66
N SER A 7 7.83 6.13 -1.25
CA SER A 7 7.91 6.69 0.10
C SER A 7 6.82 7.73 0.36
N GLU A 8 6.57 8.62 -0.60
CA GLU A 8 5.48 9.60 -0.51
C GLU A 8 4.09 8.93 -0.55
N ALA A 9 3.92 7.88 -1.37
CA ALA A 9 2.69 7.09 -1.41
C ALA A 9 2.40 6.41 -0.07
N ARG A 10 3.41 5.78 0.55
CA ARG A 10 3.30 5.21 1.90
C ARG A 10 2.82 6.26 2.91
N ASP A 11 3.42 7.44 2.89
CA ASP A 11 3.10 8.50 3.84
C ASP A 11 1.68 9.04 3.61
N ARG A 12 1.25 9.24 2.35
CA ARG A 12 -0.12 9.61 1.98
C ARG A 12 -1.15 8.57 2.40
N VAL A 13 -0.89 7.28 2.12
CA VAL A 13 -1.80 6.19 2.49
C VAL A 13 -1.92 6.08 4.01
N ARG A 14 -0.82 6.20 4.76
CA ARG A 14 -0.86 6.20 6.23
C ARG A 14 -1.70 7.35 6.78
N ALA A 15 -1.55 8.55 6.21
CA ALA A 15 -2.35 9.71 6.58
C ALA A 15 -3.85 9.48 6.29
N ALA A 16 -4.17 8.95 5.10
CA ALA A 16 -5.54 8.64 4.71
C ALA A 16 -6.20 7.60 5.62
N LEU A 17 -5.52 6.48 5.90
CA LEU A 17 -6.03 5.46 6.81
C LEU A 17 -6.24 6.00 8.22
N SER A 18 -5.30 6.83 8.72
CA SER A 18 -5.46 7.51 10.01
C SER A 18 -6.67 8.44 10.03
N ALA A 19 -6.90 9.21 8.97
CA ALA A 19 -8.05 10.10 8.85
C ALA A 19 -9.40 9.34 8.81
N LEU A 20 -9.38 8.11 8.29
CA LEU A 20 -10.53 7.20 8.26
C LEU A 20 -10.72 6.40 9.56
N GLY A 21 -9.85 6.58 10.57
CA GLY A 21 -9.90 5.81 11.81
C GLY A 21 -9.47 4.35 11.66
N VAL A 22 -8.80 4.00 10.55
CA VAL A 22 -8.27 2.66 10.32
C VAL A 22 -6.91 2.53 11.02
N ALA A 23 -6.90 1.77 12.12
CA ALA A 23 -5.68 1.50 12.87
C ALA A 23 -4.83 0.44 12.16
N LEU A 24 -3.57 0.79 11.88
CA LEU A 24 -2.57 -0.20 11.46
C LEU A 24 -1.98 -0.90 12.70
N PRO A 25 -1.73 -2.22 12.64
CA PRO A 25 -1.20 -2.97 13.77
C PRO A 25 0.21 -2.49 14.14
N SER A 26 0.58 -2.66 15.41
CA SER A 26 1.92 -2.38 15.94
C SER A 26 2.96 -3.45 15.55
N LYS A 27 2.87 -3.96 14.31
CA LYS A 27 3.80 -4.90 13.70
C LYS A 27 4.30 -4.33 12.38
N ARG A 28 5.49 -4.75 11.96
CA ARG A 28 6.02 -4.37 10.65
C ARG A 28 5.20 -5.04 9.55
N ILE A 29 4.66 -4.24 8.63
CA ILE A 29 4.03 -4.72 7.39
C ILE A 29 4.98 -4.41 6.24
N THR A 30 5.21 -5.40 5.38
CA THR A 30 6.02 -5.26 4.16
C THR A 30 5.09 -5.36 2.97
N VAL A 31 5.09 -4.33 2.11
CA VAL A 31 4.42 -4.36 0.80
C VAL A 31 5.52 -4.51 -0.25
N ASN A 32 5.46 -5.58 -1.03
CA ASN A 32 6.39 -5.80 -2.13
C ASN A 32 5.87 -5.11 -3.39
N LEU A 33 6.71 -4.31 -4.04
CA LEU A 33 6.40 -3.67 -5.31
C LEU A 33 7.36 -4.21 -6.37
N ALA A 34 6.90 -5.22 -7.10
CA ALA A 34 7.66 -5.87 -8.15
C ALA A 34 7.31 -5.29 -9.54
N PRO A 35 8.26 -5.30 -10.49
CA PRO A 35 9.66 -5.68 -10.32
C PRO A 35 10.50 -4.53 -9.73
N ALA A 36 11.53 -4.86 -8.96
CA ALA A 36 12.27 -3.88 -8.15
C ALA A 36 13.21 -2.98 -8.99
N ASP A 37 13.68 -3.48 -10.12
CA ASP A 37 14.63 -2.87 -11.07
C ASP A 37 14.02 -1.73 -11.90
N LEU A 38 12.70 -1.68 -12.05
CA LEU A 38 12.03 -0.59 -12.75
C LEU A 38 11.90 0.66 -11.85
N PRO A 39 12.19 1.88 -12.38
CA PRO A 39 11.97 3.12 -11.64
C PRO A 39 10.51 3.26 -11.20
N LYS A 40 10.30 3.63 -9.95
CA LYS A 40 8.96 3.90 -9.41
C LYS A 40 8.71 5.40 -9.41
N GLU A 41 7.92 5.86 -10.38
CA GLU A 41 7.61 7.28 -10.60
C GLU A 41 6.09 7.53 -10.59
N GLY A 42 5.69 8.77 -10.23
CA GLY A 42 4.28 9.16 -10.18
C GLY A 42 3.55 8.78 -8.89
N SER A 43 2.22 8.97 -8.88
CA SER A 43 1.36 8.79 -7.69
C SER A 43 0.54 7.50 -7.72
N HIS A 44 0.70 6.66 -8.74
CA HIS A 44 -0.16 5.49 -8.98
C HIS A 44 0.00 4.37 -7.94
N PHE A 45 0.95 4.49 -7.01
CA PHE A 45 1.19 3.51 -5.96
C PHE A 45 0.22 3.61 -4.78
N ASP A 46 -0.53 4.71 -4.65
CA ASP A 46 -1.40 4.94 -3.48
C ASP A 46 -2.48 3.85 -3.35
N LEU A 47 -3.21 3.59 -4.43
CA LEU A 47 -4.27 2.59 -4.45
C LEU A 47 -3.77 1.16 -4.15
N PRO A 48 -2.78 0.60 -4.88
CA PRO A 48 -2.31 -0.76 -4.60
C PRO A 48 -1.73 -0.91 -3.18
N ILE A 49 -1.02 0.10 -2.65
CA ILE A 49 -0.53 0.08 -1.27
C ILE A 49 -1.69 0.10 -0.27
N ALA A 50 -2.71 0.93 -0.49
CA ALA A 50 -3.87 0.99 0.38
C ALA A 50 -4.64 -0.34 0.40
N MET A 51 -4.87 -0.94 -0.77
CA MET A 51 -5.57 -2.23 -0.86
C MET A 51 -4.79 -3.34 -0.16
N ALA A 52 -3.46 -3.42 -0.37
CA ALA A 52 -2.62 -4.39 0.32
C ALA A 52 -2.65 -4.22 1.85
N LEU A 53 -2.66 -2.98 2.35
CA LEU A 53 -2.77 -2.71 3.79
C LEU A 53 -4.14 -3.10 4.34
N LEU A 54 -5.23 -2.76 3.65
CA LEU A 54 -6.60 -3.08 4.07
C LEU A 54 -6.84 -4.59 4.12
N ALA A 55 -6.32 -5.34 3.15
CA ALA A 55 -6.35 -6.81 3.19
C ALA A 55 -5.50 -7.36 4.34
N ALA A 56 -4.28 -6.83 4.56
CA ALA A 56 -3.40 -7.26 5.64
C ALA A 56 -3.93 -7.00 7.06
N VAL A 57 -4.95 -6.15 7.21
CA VAL A 57 -5.66 -5.88 8.47
C VAL A 57 -7.08 -6.44 8.48
N GLU A 58 -7.41 -7.32 7.53
CA GLU A 58 -8.67 -8.06 7.46
C GLU A 58 -9.93 -7.16 7.36
N ILE A 59 -9.79 -5.94 6.82
CA ILE A 59 -10.93 -5.04 6.54
C ILE A 59 -11.67 -5.47 5.26
N MET A 60 -10.97 -6.15 4.36
CA MET A 60 -11.53 -6.68 3.12
C MET A 60 -11.33 -8.19 3.05
N PRO A 61 -12.24 -8.94 2.41
CA PRO A 61 -12.02 -10.35 2.08
C PRO A 61 -10.75 -10.54 1.25
N GLU A 62 -9.99 -11.61 1.53
CA GLU A 62 -8.71 -11.87 0.85
C GLU A 62 -8.89 -12.10 -0.66
N ASP A 63 -10.01 -12.71 -1.06
CA ASP A 63 -10.38 -12.98 -2.44
C ASP A 63 -10.83 -11.73 -3.20
N ALA A 64 -11.16 -10.64 -2.51
CA ALA A 64 -11.60 -9.39 -3.14
C ALA A 64 -10.51 -8.70 -3.99
N LEU A 65 -9.24 -9.07 -3.78
CA LEU A 65 -8.10 -8.55 -4.53
C LEU A 65 -7.55 -9.52 -5.58
N GLU A 66 -8.15 -10.70 -5.69
CA GLU A 66 -7.71 -11.73 -6.63
C GLU A 66 -7.82 -11.21 -8.07
N GLY A 67 -6.68 -11.15 -8.78
CA GLY A 67 -6.59 -10.61 -10.14
C GLY A 67 -6.52 -9.08 -10.26
N VAL A 68 -6.51 -8.34 -9.15
CA VAL A 68 -6.42 -6.86 -9.13
C VAL A 68 -5.04 -6.38 -8.67
N VAL A 69 -4.43 -7.10 -7.73
CA VAL A 69 -3.10 -6.79 -7.19
C VAL A 69 -2.26 -8.06 -7.34
N ALA A 70 -1.18 -8.00 -8.12
CA ALA A 70 -0.29 -9.13 -8.43
C ALA A 70 1.12 -8.87 -7.90
#